data_AF-A0A5B9FWS9-F1
#
_entry.id   AF-A0A5B9FWS9-F1
#
_cell.length_a   1.000
_cell.length_b   1.000
_cell.length_c   1.000
_cell.angle_alpha   90.00
_cell.angle_beta   90.00
_cell.angle_gamma   90.00
#
_symmetry.space_group_name_H-M   'P 1'
#
loop_
_entity.id
_entity.type
_entity.pdbx_description
1 polymer ?
#
loop_
_entity_poly.entity_id
_entity_poly.type
_entity_poly.pdbx_seq_one_letter_code
_entity_poly.pdbx_strand_id
1 'polypeptide(L)'
;MPIQLRNILKSFFNTGDRPTENQFSDLVDSFVHQSEDKASTAEIQAGTNNAKYVTPAGAKASVQTFAPVKTVNGQTPVSGNVSINTGGGNDVCSVEPAVLRYLHTPDSSTDIFHIKLPFNINVHQNMFHFKAEGFAYRSSDVIDIVWVGRCYKPQANLIYANTVVSKSSTITAGQYIGSDNYIYLWFKVPRTYYCSFKIDSMKVGNGIQVLPGQLEVIVSSQTQL
;
A
#
# COMPACT_ATOMS: atom_id res chain seq x y z
N MET A 1 0.32 47.26 -23.22
CA MET A 1 1.16 47.01 -24.42
C MET A 1 2.02 48.25 -24.61
N PRO A 2 3.32 48.09 -24.88
CA PRO A 2 4.20 49.24 -25.11
C PRO A 2 3.65 50.05 -26.27
N ILE A 3 3.52 51.37 -26.07
CA ILE A 3 2.97 52.25 -27.11
C ILE A 3 3.96 52.49 -28.25
N GLN A 4 5.25 52.16 -28.04
CA GLN A 4 6.29 52.27 -29.05
C GLN A 4 7.26 51.08 -29.06
N LEU A 5 7.75 50.71 -30.25
CA LEU A 5 8.74 49.64 -30.40
C LEU A 5 10.10 50.04 -29.80
N ARG A 6 10.78 49.09 -29.13
CA ARG A 6 12.07 49.33 -28.45
C ARG A 6 13.14 49.94 -29.37
N ASN A 7 13.17 49.59 -30.65
CA ASN A 7 14.14 50.13 -31.60
C ASN A 7 13.87 51.61 -31.93
N ILE A 8 12.60 52.01 -31.92
CA ILE A 8 12.21 53.42 -32.12
C ILE A 8 12.58 54.23 -30.87
N LEU A 9 12.29 53.72 -29.66
CA LEU A 9 12.69 54.37 -28.40
C LEU A 9 14.20 54.59 -28.30
N LYS A 10 15.02 53.62 -28.74
CA LYS A 10 16.49 53.75 -28.77
C LYS A 10 16.95 54.86 -29.71
N SER A 11 16.25 55.05 -30.83
CA SER A 11 16.59 56.10 -31.80
C SER A 11 16.37 57.52 -31.27
N PHE A 12 15.61 57.70 -30.19
CA PHE A 12 15.43 59.02 -29.56
C PHE A 12 16.70 59.55 -28.89
N PHE A 13 17.69 58.68 -28.65
CA PHE A 13 18.90 58.97 -27.88
C PHE A 13 20.20 58.77 -28.68
N ASN A 14 20.18 58.91 -30.00
CA ASN A 14 21.43 58.90 -30.77
C ASN A 14 22.25 60.16 -30.50
N THR A 15 23.55 60.10 -30.76
CA THR A 15 24.46 61.24 -30.60
C THR A 15 23.98 62.44 -31.42
N GLY A 16 23.72 63.55 -30.74
CA GLY A 16 23.26 64.79 -31.36
C GLY A 16 21.74 65.00 -31.33
N ASP A 17 20.97 63.96 -31.00
CA ASP A 17 19.52 64.08 -30.86
C ASP A 17 19.12 64.63 -29.49
N ARG A 18 18.09 65.47 -29.47
CA ARG A 18 17.42 65.91 -28.24
C ARG A 18 15.98 65.40 -28.26
N PRO A 19 15.60 64.43 -27.41
CA PRO A 19 14.25 63.93 -27.39
C PRO A 19 13.24 65.04 -27.09
N THR A 20 12.09 64.99 -27.77
CA THR A 20 10.94 65.85 -27.51
C THR A 20 10.19 65.38 -26.27
N GLU A 21 9.32 66.25 -25.73
CA GLU A 21 8.41 65.90 -24.63
C GLU A 21 7.61 64.62 -24.93
N ASN A 22 7.04 64.52 -26.13
CA ASN A 22 6.31 63.32 -26.55
C ASN A 22 7.19 62.07 -26.59
N GLN A 23 8.45 62.20 -27.03
CA GLN A 23 9.39 61.07 -27.04
C GLN A 23 9.81 60.64 -25.63
N PHE A 24 9.83 61.57 -24.66
CA PHE A 24 9.98 61.22 -23.25
C PHE A 24 8.74 60.53 -22.69
N SER A 25 7.52 61.00 -23.03
CA SER A 25 6.28 60.30 -22.67
C SER A 25 6.28 58.89 -23.25
N ASP A 26 6.61 58.74 -24.53
CA ASP A 26 6.72 57.44 -25.21
C ASP A 26 7.70 56.50 -24.51
N LEU A 27 8.84 57.00 -24.01
CA LEU A 27 9.78 56.20 -23.24
C LEU A 27 9.17 55.71 -21.94
N VAL A 28 8.52 56.60 -21.18
CA VAL A 28 7.91 56.30 -19.87
C VAL A 28 6.73 55.35 -20.03
N ASP A 29 5.84 55.62 -20.99
CA ASP A 29 4.63 54.84 -21.23
C ASP A 29 4.91 53.53 -21.98
N SER A 30 6.05 53.43 -22.67
CA SER A 30 6.56 52.15 -23.20
C SER A 30 7.44 51.40 -22.22
N PHE A 31 7.72 51.98 -21.04
CA PHE A 31 8.40 51.30 -19.94
C PHE A 31 7.41 50.38 -19.25
N VAL A 32 7.21 49.19 -19.83
CA VAL A 32 6.32 48.20 -19.22
C VAL A 32 6.99 47.70 -17.94
N HIS A 33 6.41 48.04 -16.79
CA HIS A 33 6.98 47.63 -15.53
C HIS A 33 6.77 46.12 -15.39
N GLN A 34 7.77 45.36 -14.93
CA GLN A 34 7.64 43.89 -14.79
C GLN A 34 6.41 43.50 -13.95
N SER A 35 5.93 44.37 -13.07
CA SER A 35 4.71 44.18 -12.28
C SER A 35 3.41 44.17 -13.09
N GLU A 36 3.37 44.76 -14.28
CA GLU A 36 2.16 44.94 -15.10
C GLU A 36 1.91 43.77 -16.08
N ASP A 37 2.97 43.08 -16.49
CA ASP A 37 2.92 41.96 -17.46
C ASP A 37 2.97 40.57 -16.79
N LYS A 38 2.95 40.51 -15.46
CA LYS A 38 2.89 39.24 -14.72
C LYS A 38 1.50 38.64 -14.83
N ALA A 39 1.40 37.40 -15.27
CA ALA A 39 0.13 36.68 -15.25
C ALA A 39 -0.33 36.41 -13.80
N SER A 40 -1.61 36.68 -13.53
CA SER A 40 -2.27 36.24 -12.29
C SER A 40 -2.46 34.72 -12.28
N THR A 41 -2.70 34.13 -11.10
CA THR A 41 -3.00 32.69 -10.98
C THR A 41 -4.22 32.28 -11.79
N ALA A 42 -5.24 33.14 -11.87
CA ALA A 42 -6.44 32.89 -12.68
C ALA A 42 -6.12 32.88 -14.19
N GLU A 43 -5.30 33.81 -14.67
CA GLU A 43 -4.86 33.84 -16.08
C GLU A 43 -3.98 32.63 -16.43
N ILE A 44 -3.10 32.23 -15.51
CA ILE A 44 -2.25 31.03 -15.64
C ILE A 44 -3.13 29.77 -15.75
N GLN A 45 -4.21 29.68 -14.97
CA GLN A 45 -5.14 28.56 -15.01
C GLN A 45 -6.01 28.55 -16.27
N ALA A 46 -6.43 29.72 -16.74
CA ALA A 46 -7.21 29.84 -17.97
C ALA A 46 -6.40 29.48 -19.22
N GLY A 47 -5.09 29.76 -19.22
CA GLY A 47 -4.18 29.36 -20.31
C GLY A 47 -4.45 30.05 -21.65
N THR A 48 -5.14 31.20 -21.65
CA THR A 48 -5.64 31.87 -22.86
C THR A 48 -4.87 33.12 -23.25
N ASN A 49 -4.02 33.67 -22.37
CA ASN A 49 -3.29 34.92 -22.60
C ASN A 49 -1.81 34.67 -22.94
N ASN A 50 -1.43 34.92 -24.19
CA ASN A 50 -0.05 34.73 -24.68
C ASN A 50 0.85 35.96 -24.51
N ALA A 51 0.33 37.09 -24.03
CA ALA A 51 1.07 38.35 -23.92
C ALA A 51 1.74 38.55 -22.55
N LYS A 52 1.39 37.74 -21.54
CA LYS A 52 1.90 37.84 -20.17
C LYS A 52 2.92 36.75 -19.86
N TYR A 53 3.87 37.06 -18.97
CA TYR A 53 4.86 36.08 -18.53
C TYR A 53 4.45 35.38 -17.24
N VAL A 54 4.97 34.17 -17.02
CA VAL A 54 4.73 33.35 -15.82
C VAL A 54 6.04 33.18 -15.05
N THR A 55 6.00 33.43 -13.74
CA THR A 55 7.15 33.18 -12.84
C THR A 55 7.27 31.69 -12.50
N PRO A 56 8.44 31.18 -12.05
CA PRO A 56 8.57 29.80 -11.58
C PRO A 56 7.54 29.43 -10.50
N ALA A 57 7.21 30.35 -9.60
CA ALA A 57 6.16 30.16 -8.59
C ALA A 57 4.75 30.03 -9.21
N GLY A 58 4.45 30.84 -10.22
CA GLY A 58 3.20 30.76 -10.98
C GLY A 58 3.08 29.45 -11.77
N ALA A 59 4.17 29.02 -12.41
CA ALA A 59 4.22 27.74 -13.10
C ALA A 59 3.98 26.57 -12.14
N LYS A 60 4.62 26.58 -10.96
CA LYS A 60 4.39 25.60 -9.90
C LYS A 60 2.92 25.55 -9.45
N ALA A 61 2.29 26.71 -9.25
CA ALA A 61 0.88 26.79 -8.85
C ALA A 61 -0.07 26.21 -9.92
N SER A 62 0.22 26.44 -11.21
CA SER A 62 -0.51 25.83 -12.32
C SER A 62 -0.43 24.30 -12.30
N VAL A 63 0.79 23.78 -12.25
CA VAL A 63 1.06 22.34 -12.24
C VAL A 63 0.39 21.66 -11.04
N GLN A 64 0.38 22.28 -9.86
CA GLN A 64 -0.30 21.74 -8.68
C GLN A 64 -1.83 21.78 -8.79
N THR A 65 -2.40 22.81 -9.45
CA THR A 65 -3.85 22.91 -9.67
C THR A 65 -4.37 21.78 -10.56
N PHE A 66 -3.63 21.48 -11.61
CA PHE A 66 -3.97 20.48 -12.62
C PHE A 66 -3.31 19.12 -12.40
N ALA A 67 -2.76 18.88 -11.20
CA ALA A 67 -2.23 17.58 -10.84
C ALA A 67 -3.31 16.51 -11.09
N PRO A 68 -3.05 15.50 -11.94
CA PRO A 68 -4.06 14.55 -12.40
C PRO A 68 -4.64 13.70 -11.26
N VAL A 69 -3.91 13.58 -10.15
CA VAL A 69 -4.36 12.86 -8.94
C VAL A 69 -4.25 13.80 -7.74
N LYS A 70 -5.40 14.24 -7.24
CA LYS A 70 -5.50 15.07 -6.01
C LYS A 70 -5.68 14.22 -4.76
N THR A 71 -6.34 13.07 -4.90
CA THR A 71 -6.49 12.07 -3.84
C THR A 71 -6.63 10.67 -4.44
N VAL A 72 -6.19 9.64 -3.73
CA VAL A 72 -6.63 8.25 -3.96
C VAL A 72 -7.30 7.78 -2.68
N ASN A 73 -8.55 7.30 -2.77
CA ASN A 73 -9.35 6.89 -1.60
C ASN A 73 -9.37 7.92 -0.45
N GLY A 74 -9.50 9.22 -0.79
CA GLY A 74 -9.53 10.31 0.19
C GLY A 74 -8.17 10.73 0.74
N GLN A 75 -7.07 10.06 0.39
CA GLN A 75 -5.72 10.41 0.84
C GLN A 75 -5.05 11.38 -0.13
N THR A 76 -4.61 12.53 0.38
CA THR A 76 -3.86 13.54 -0.39
C THR A 76 -2.40 13.11 -0.55
N PRO A 77 -1.76 13.31 -1.72
CA PRO A 77 -0.34 13.04 -1.89
C PRO A 77 0.54 13.83 -0.91
N VAL A 78 1.50 13.15 -0.27
CA VAL A 78 2.56 13.78 0.52
C VAL A 78 3.85 13.68 -0.30
N SER A 79 4.41 14.83 -0.70
CA SER A 79 5.62 14.89 -1.55
C SER A 79 5.50 14.17 -2.90
N GLY A 80 4.30 14.21 -3.51
CA GLY A 80 4.05 13.60 -4.83
C GLY A 80 3.66 12.11 -4.80
N ASN A 81 3.77 11.46 -3.64
CA ASN A 81 3.35 10.08 -3.45
C ASN A 81 2.02 10.01 -2.70
N VAL A 82 1.10 9.14 -3.13
CA VAL A 82 -0.06 8.76 -2.31
C VAL A 82 0.27 7.46 -1.60
N SER A 83 0.41 7.52 -0.28
CA SER A 83 0.53 6.32 0.55
C SER A 83 -0.83 5.63 0.62
N ILE A 84 -0.95 4.48 -0.05
CA ILE A 84 -2.11 3.60 0.07
C ILE A 84 -1.75 2.56 1.14
N ASN A 85 -2.58 2.44 2.18
CA ASN A 85 -2.45 1.30 3.09
C ASN A 85 -2.96 0.06 2.34
N THR A 86 -2.04 -0.77 1.88
CA THR A 86 -2.32 -1.99 1.09
C THR A 86 -2.37 -3.25 1.96
N GLY A 87 -2.25 -3.13 3.29
CA GLY A 87 -2.18 -4.25 4.23
C GLY A 87 -1.50 -3.82 5.53
N GLY A 88 -1.88 -4.44 6.64
CA GLY A 88 -1.46 -4.03 7.98
C GLY A 88 -2.25 -2.82 8.48
N GLY A 89 -3.29 -3.08 9.28
CA GLY A 89 -4.16 -2.04 9.84
C GLY A 89 -5.14 -2.63 10.85
N ASN A 90 -5.88 -1.76 11.54
CA ASN A 90 -6.95 -2.18 12.44
C ASN A 90 -8.28 -2.42 11.71
N ASP A 91 -8.31 -2.30 10.40
CA ASP A 91 -9.53 -2.43 9.61
C ASP A 91 -9.85 -3.90 9.33
N VAL A 92 -11.15 -4.20 9.25
CA VAL A 92 -11.61 -5.54 8.85
C VAL A 92 -11.28 -5.75 7.37
N CYS A 93 -10.94 -6.98 7.01
CA CYS A 93 -10.45 -7.41 5.69
C CYS A 93 -9.02 -6.94 5.35
N SER A 94 -8.30 -6.30 6.29
CA SER A 94 -6.86 -6.09 6.13
C SER A 94 -6.11 -7.43 6.19
N VAL A 95 -5.16 -7.60 5.27
CA VAL A 95 -4.26 -8.76 5.23
C VAL A 95 -2.90 -8.36 5.76
N GLU A 96 -2.35 -9.17 6.65
CA GLU A 96 -0.93 -9.15 7.01
C GLU A 96 -0.23 -10.29 6.28
N PRO A 97 0.59 -9.99 5.27
CA PRO A 97 1.27 -11.00 4.49
C PRO A 97 2.43 -11.61 5.28
N ALA A 98 2.64 -12.91 5.12
CA ALA A 98 3.79 -13.64 5.64
C ALA A 98 4.02 -13.45 7.16
N VAL A 99 2.94 -13.48 7.96
CA VAL A 99 3.00 -13.52 9.44
C VAL A 99 3.81 -14.73 9.95
N LEU A 100 3.98 -15.74 9.11
CA LEU A 100 4.94 -16.83 9.28
C LEU A 100 5.63 -17.13 7.94
N ARG A 101 6.92 -17.45 7.99
CA ARG A 101 7.70 -18.04 6.90
C ARG A 101 8.49 -19.20 7.47
N TYR A 102 8.42 -20.36 6.84
CA TYR A 102 9.04 -21.56 7.36
C TYR A 102 9.67 -22.39 6.24
N LEU A 103 10.86 -22.91 6.51
CA LEU A 103 11.56 -23.88 5.68
C LEU A 103 11.88 -25.10 6.54
N HIS A 104 11.45 -26.27 6.09
CA HIS A 104 11.78 -27.54 6.69
C HIS A 104 12.62 -28.36 5.72
N THR A 105 13.80 -28.79 6.15
CA THR A 105 14.73 -29.58 5.34
C THR A 105 14.78 -31.07 5.66
N PRO A 106 14.48 -31.55 6.89
CA PRO A 106 14.39 -32.99 7.16
C PRO A 106 13.33 -33.70 6.32
N ASP A 107 13.55 -34.99 6.06
CA ASP A 107 12.63 -35.84 5.32
C ASP A 107 11.85 -36.76 6.26
N SER A 108 10.53 -36.59 6.29
CA SER A 108 9.62 -37.49 7.00
C SER A 108 8.33 -37.68 6.20
N SER A 109 7.79 -38.90 6.25
CA SER A 109 6.45 -39.23 5.73
C SER A 109 5.37 -39.23 6.81
N THR A 110 5.77 -39.08 8.07
CA THR A 110 4.87 -39.08 9.23
C THR A 110 4.65 -37.71 9.81
N ASP A 111 5.62 -36.81 9.64
CA ASP A 111 5.59 -35.49 10.28
C ASP A 111 4.47 -34.62 9.73
N ILE A 112 3.90 -33.85 10.64
CA ILE A 112 2.81 -32.91 10.45
C ILE A 112 3.33 -31.54 10.89
N PHE A 113 2.98 -30.51 10.13
CA PHE A 113 3.20 -29.12 10.55
C PHE A 113 2.02 -28.69 11.40
N HIS A 114 2.28 -28.40 12.67
CA HIS A 114 1.31 -27.80 13.60
C HIS A 114 1.65 -26.32 13.76
N ILE A 115 0.65 -25.46 13.58
CA ILE A 115 0.79 -24.01 13.68
C ILE A 115 -0.11 -23.56 14.83
N LYS A 116 0.52 -23.25 15.96
CA LYS A 116 -0.15 -22.72 17.13
C LYS A 116 -0.53 -21.27 16.88
N LEU A 117 -1.82 -20.97 17.05
CA LEU A 117 -2.36 -19.62 16.97
C LEU A 117 -2.28 -18.92 18.34
N PRO A 118 -2.29 -17.57 18.40
CA PRO A 118 -2.35 -16.83 19.66
C PRO A 118 -3.74 -16.92 20.35
N PHE A 119 -4.59 -17.87 19.96
CA PHE A 119 -5.97 -17.97 20.41
C PHE A 119 -6.16 -19.10 21.41
N ASN A 120 -6.28 -18.75 22.69
CA ASN A 120 -6.66 -19.68 23.75
C ASN A 120 -8.18 -19.67 23.93
N ILE A 121 -8.81 -20.85 23.91
CA ILE A 121 -10.28 -20.99 24.01
C ILE A 121 -10.85 -20.55 25.36
N ASN A 122 -10.05 -20.39 26.40
CA ASN A 122 -10.52 -19.90 27.70
C ASN A 122 -10.41 -18.37 27.84
N VAL A 123 -9.70 -17.72 26.93
CA VAL A 123 -9.38 -16.28 26.99
C VAL A 123 -10.00 -15.50 25.85
N HIS A 124 -9.99 -16.06 24.65
CA HIS A 124 -10.25 -15.34 23.41
C HIS A 124 -11.60 -15.71 22.77
N GLN A 125 -12.16 -14.79 21.98
CA GLN A 125 -13.45 -14.97 21.31
C GLN A 125 -13.43 -14.51 19.84
N ASN A 126 -12.26 -14.61 19.23
CA ASN A 126 -11.90 -13.99 17.96
C ASN A 126 -12.17 -14.92 16.77
N MET A 127 -12.76 -14.36 15.72
CA MET A 127 -12.76 -14.95 14.38
C MET A 127 -11.35 -14.89 13.77
N PHE A 128 -11.00 -15.85 12.93
CA PHE A 128 -9.72 -15.89 12.23
C PHE A 128 -9.85 -16.38 10.80
N HIS A 129 -8.91 -15.94 9.97
CA HIS A 129 -8.69 -16.39 8.61
C HIS A 129 -7.19 -16.44 8.34
N PHE A 130 -6.68 -17.61 7.96
CA PHE A 130 -5.28 -17.82 7.59
C PHE A 130 -5.17 -18.52 6.25
N LYS A 131 -4.14 -18.17 5.48
CA LYS A 131 -3.83 -18.83 4.22
C LYS A 131 -2.37 -19.27 4.20
N ALA A 132 -2.11 -20.55 3.99
CA ALA A 132 -0.78 -21.05 3.68
C ALA A 132 -0.57 -21.17 2.18
N GLU A 133 0.59 -20.71 1.71
CA GLU A 133 1.05 -20.88 0.33
C GLU A 133 2.51 -21.32 0.31
N GLY A 134 2.85 -22.27 -0.56
CA GLY A 134 4.20 -22.84 -0.57
C GLY A 134 4.41 -24.00 -1.54
N PHE A 135 5.53 -24.70 -1.34
CA PHE A 135 5.99 -25.79 -2.18
C PHE A 135 6.50 -26.97 -1.35
N ALA A 136 5.95 -28.16 -1.61
CA ALA A 136 6.44 -29.42 -1.07
C ALA A 136 7.36 -30.09 -2.10
N TYR A 137 8.67 -29.78 -2.04
CA TYR A 137 9.64 -30.11 -3.10
C TYR A 137 9.58 -31.58 -3.55
N ARG A 138 9.67 -32.52 -2.60
CA ARG A 138 9.80 -33.94 -2.95
C ARG A 138 8.52 -34.56 -3.50
N SER A 139 7.38 -33.93 -3.23
CA SER A 139 6.09 -34.34 -3.77
C SER A 139 5.73 -33.59 -5.05
N SER A 140 6.55 -32.62 -5.46
CA SER A 140 6.25 -31.70 -6.57
C SER A 140 4.86 -31.06 -6.44
N ASP A 141 4.44 -30.76 -5.20
CA ASP A 141 3.06 -30.38 -4.88
C ASP A 141 2.95 -28.95 -4.35
N VAL A 142 1.80 -28.32 -4.59
CA VAL A 142 1.51 -26.93 -4.24
C VAL A 142 0.78 -26.89 -2.90
N ILE A 143 1.37 -26.16 -1.94
CA ILE A 143 0.68 -25.83 -0.70
C ILE A 143 -0.21 -24.62 -1.00
N ASP A 144 -1.52 -24.80 -0.91
CA ASP A 144 -2.53 -23.74 -1.03
C ASP A 144 -3.71 -24.11 -0.13
N ILE A 145 -3.66 -23.63 1.11
CA ILE A 145 -4.56 -24.04 2.20
C ILE A 145 -5.18 -22.81 2.85
N VAL A 146 -6.48 -22.84 3.08
CA VAL A 146 -7.21 -21.79 3.81
C VAL A 146 -7.83 -22.40 5.05
N TRP A 147 -7.64 -21.73 6.20
CA TRP A 147 -8.31 -22.04 7.45
C TRP A 147 -9.16 -20.84 7.88
N VAL A 148 -10.40 -21.13 8.28
CA VAL A 148 -11.30 -20.16 8.90
C VAL A 148 -11.91 -20.75 10.16
N GLY A 149 -12.26 -19.88 11.10
CA GLY A 149 -12.94 -20.31 12.30
C GLY A 149 -13.12 -19.20 13.30
N ARG A 150 -13.61 -19.59 14.48
CA ARG A 150 -13.78 -18.70 15.61
C ARG A 150 -13.39 -19.41 16.90
N CYS A 151 -12.40 -18.84 17.58
CA CYS A 151 -12.18 -19.10 18.99
C CYS A 151 -13.38 -18.57 19.78
N TYR A 152 -13.96 -19.35 20.68
CA TYR A 152 -15.20 -18.96 21.36
C TYR A 152 -15.16 -19.25 22.86
N LYS A 153 -14.62 -18.29 23.62
CA LYS A 153 -14.55 -18.28 25.08
C LYS A 153 -15.82 -18.74 25.80
N PRO A 154 -17.04 -18.28 25.44
CA PRO A 154 -18.23 -18.65 26.20
C PRO A 154 -18.50 -20.16 26.27
N GLN A 155 -17.99 -20.94 25.32
CA GLN A 155 -18.12 -22.41 25.30
C GLN A 155 -16.78 -23.14 25.40
N ALA A 156 -15.67 -22.42 25.59
CA ALA A 156 -14.33 -22.97 25.54
C ALA A 156 -14.13 -23.88 24.30
N ASN A 157 -14.51 -23.37 23.11
CA ASN A 157 -14.55 -24.19 21.91
C ASN A 157 -14.06 -23.44 20.65
N LEU A 158 -13.76 -24.22 19.61
CA LEU A 158 -13.51 -23.79 18.25
C LEU A 158 -14.77 -24.06 17.42
N ILE A 159 -15.39 -23.00 16.93
CA ILE A 159 -16.66 -23.06 16.20
C ILE A 159 -16.54 -22.42 14.82
N TYR A 160 -17.50 -22.72 13.95
CA TYR A 160 -17.52 -22.28 12.54
C TYR A 160 -16.20 -22.57 11.80
N ALA A 161 -15.59 -23.70 12.18
CA ALA A 161 -14.34 -24.19 11.67
C ALA A 161 -14.49 -24.72 10.24
N ASN A 162 -13.62 -24.30 9.33
CA ASN A 162 -13.50 -24.93 8.02
C ASN A 162 -12.06 -24.85 7.51
N THR A 163 -11.65 -25.88 6.78
CA THR A 163 -10.33 -25.98 6.17
C THR A 163 -10.47 -26.43 4.73
N VAL A 164 -9.80 -25.74 3.81
CA VAL A 164 -9.82 -26.06 2.38
C VAL A 164 -8.40 -26.20 1.87
N VAL A 165 -8.12 -27.31 1.18
CA VAL A 165 -6.89 -27.52 0.39
C VAL A 165 -7.30 -27.41 -1.08
N SER A 166 -6.81 -26.39 -1.79
CA SER A 166 -7.37 -26.00 -3.09
C SER A 166 -6.72 -26.66 -4.29
N LYS A 167 -5.41 -26.97 -4.21
CA LYS A 167 -4.59 -27.34 -5.37
C LYS A 167 -3.93 -28.71 -5.28
N SER A 168 -4.13 -29.42 -4.19
CA SER A 168 -3.53 -30.73 -3.94
C SER A 168 -4.60 -31.75 -3.57
N SER A 169 -4.44 -32.98 -4.05
CA SER A 169 -5.21 -34.15 -3.63
C SER A 169 -4.47 -35.01 -2.59
N THR A 170 -3.20 -34.69 -2.28
CA THR A 170 -2.35 -35.49 -1.40
C THR A 170 -2.01 -34.79 -0.08
N ILE A 171 -2.10 -33.47 -0.06
CA ILE A 171 -1.97 -32.67 1.16
C ILE A 171 -3.28 -32.73 1.94
N THR A 172 -3.18 -33.06 3.22
CA THR A 172 -4.31 -33.00 4.15
C THR A 172 -4.10 -31.89 5.16
N ALA A 173 -5.18 -31.32 5.67
CA ALA A 173 -5.12 -30.22 6.62
C ALA A 173 -6.35 -30.20 7.52
N GLY A 174 -6.23 -29.51 8.65
CA GLY A 174 -7.35 -29.28 9.55
C GLY A 174 -7.00 -28.30 10.65
N GLN A 175 -7.83 -28.31 11.68
CA GLN A 175 -7.69 -27.47 12.87
C GLN A 175 -8.23 -28.20 14.10
N TYR A 176 -7.66 -27.92 15.27
CA TYR A 176 -8.08 -28.52 16.54
C TYR A 176 -7.74 -27.60 17.72
N ILE A 177 -8.26 -27.96 18.90
CA ILE A 177 -7.88 -27.35 20.18
C ILE A 177 -6.82 -28.26 20.80
N GLY A 178 -5.63 -27.72 21.05
CA GLY A 178 -4.55 -28.47 21.67
C GLY A 178 -4.76 -28.68 23.17
N SER A 179 -3.95 -29.55 23.76
CA SER A 179 -3.97 -29.86 25.19
C SER A 179 -3.70 -28.64 26.09
N ASP A 180 -3.03 -27.62 25.55
CA ASP A 180 -2.75 -26.33 26.18
C ASP A 180 -3.89 -25.30 26.02
N ASN A 181 -5.03 -25.71 25.46
CA ASN A 181 -6.21 -24.89 25.14
C ASN A 181 -5.98 -23.83 24.06
N TYR A 182 -4.89 -23.89 23.29
CA TYR A 182 -4.72 -23.04 22.11
C TYR A 182 -5.30 -23.70 20.86
N ILE A 183 -5.69 -22.88 19.89
CA ILE A 183 -6.10 -23.37 18.58
C ILE A 183 -4.84 -23.67 17.76
N TYR A 184 -4.83 -24.83 17.14
CA TYR A 184 -3.82 -25.25 16.19
C TYR A 184 -4.44 -25.39 14.81
N LEU A 185 -3.74 -24.84 13.81
CA LEU A 185 -3.91 -25.25 12.42
C LEU A 185 -2.89 -26.37 12.15
N TRP A 186 -3.21 -27.29 11.25
CA TRP A 186 -2.23 -28.27 10.84
C TRP A 186 -2.38 -28.62 9.36
N PHE A 187 -1.27 -29.04 8.76
CA PHE A 187 -1.30 -29.73 7.49
C PHE A 187 -0.17 -30.74 7.37
N LYS A 188 -0.41 -31.75 6.55
CA LYS A 188 0.51 -32.84 6.25
C LYS A 188 0.72 -32.90 4.75
N VAL A 189 1.99 -32.87 4.36
CA VAL A 189 2.44 -33.17 3.00
C VAL A 189 2.87 -34.65 2.94
N PRO A 190 2.91 -35.28 1.75
CA PRO A 190 3.35 -36.68 1.67
C PRO A 190 4.77 -36.89 2.17
N ARG A 191 5.69 -35.93 1.91
CA ARG A 191 7.04 -35.89 2.47
C ARG A 191 7.47 -34.46 2.81
N THR A 192 8.01 -34.26 4.01
CA THR A 192 8.41 -32.94 4.51
C THR A 192 9.73 -32.41 3.95
N TYR A 193 10.47 -33.23 3.20
CA TYR A 193 11.78 -32.88 2.63
C TYR A 193 11.73 -31.64 1.74
N TYR A 194 12.45 -30.59 2.17
CA TYR A 194 12.47 -29.28 1.52
C TYR A 194 11.06 -28.72 1.29
N CYS A 195 10.29 -28.66 2.38
CA CYS A 195 8.98 -28.00 2.40
C CYS A 195 9.15 -26.53 2.78
N SER A 196 8.70 -25.62 1.93
CA SER A 196 8.73 -24.18 2.20
C SER A 196 7.34 -23.58 2.08
N PHE A 197 6.95 -22.74 3.04
CA PHE A 197 5.65 -22.07 3.00
C PHE A 197 5.67 -20.75 3.77
N LYS A 198 4.72 -19.88 3.41
CA LYS A 198 4.32 -18.72 4.20
C LYS A 198 2.89 -18.89 4.70
N ILE A 199 2.54 -18.18 5.75
CA ILE A 199 1.15 -17.98 6.17
C ILE A 199 0.83 -16.49 6.19
N ASP A 200 -0.27 -16.11 5.56
CA ASP A 200 -0.87 -14.79 5.66
C ASP A 200 -2.04 -14.84 6.64
N SER A 201 -2.31 -13.72 7.32
CA SER A 201 -3.48 -13.56 8.19
C SER A 201 -4.39 -12.46 7.65
N MET A 202 -5.69 -12.70 7.65
CA MET A 202 -6.68 -11.65 7.37
C MET A 202 -7.47 -11.35 8.64
N LYS A 203 -7.58 -10.07 9.00
CA LYS A 203 -8.45 -9.63 10.08
C LYS A 203 -9.90 -9.77 9.64
N VAL A 204 -10.66 -10.64 10.29
CA VAL A 204 -12.07 -10.92 9.95
C VAL A 204 -12.99 -10.69 11.13
N GLY A 205 -14.13 -10.03 10.91
CA GLY A 205 -15.14 -9.78 11.96
C GLY A 205 -14.56 -9.15 13.23
N ASN A 206 -14.76 -9.80 14.37
CA ASN A 206 -14.20 -9.39 15.67
C ASN A 206 -12.78 -9.94 15.94
N GLY A 207 -12.11 -10.47 14.91
CA GLY A 207 -10.74 -10.95 14.96
C GLY A 207 -9.74 -9.86 15.30
N ILE A 208 -8.54 -10.28 15.71
CA ILE A 208 -7.40 -9.36 15.85
C ILE A 208 -6.52 -9.43 14.61
N GLN A 209 -5.73 -8.39 14.40
CA GLN A 209 -4.62 -8.47 13.45
C GLN A 209 -3.54 -9.35 14.05
N VAL A 210 -3.23 -10.47 13.39
CA VAL A 210 -2.09 -11.31 13.76
C VAL A 210 -0.86 -10.81 13.01
N LEU A 211 0.25 -10.66 13.73
CA LEU A 211 1.49 -10.07 13.26
C LEU A 211 2.62 -11.10 13.22
N PRO A 212 3.72 -10.81 12.49
CA PRO A 212 4.90 -11.67 12.47
C PRO A 212 5.40 -12.02 13.88
N GLY A 213 5.70 -13.31 14.11
CA GLY A 213 6.20 -13.82 15.39
C GLY A 213 5.13 -14.24 16.40
N GLN A 214 3.85 -14.07 16.08
CA GLN A 214 2.73 -14.52 16.95
C GLN A 214 2.25 -15.95 16.64
N LEU A 215 2.77 -16.57 15.59
CA LEU A 215 2.53 -17.97 15.26
C LEU A 215 3.76 -18.80 15.64
N GLU A 216 3.54 -19.99 16.17
CA GLU A 216 4.59 -20.97 16.47
C GLU A 216 4.40 -22.21 15.61
N VAL A 217 5.49 -22.71 15.02
CA VAL A 217 5.48 -23.94 14.21
C VAL A 217 6.12 -25.07 15.00
N ILE A 218 5.40 -26.18 15.12
CA ILE A 218 5.86 -27.41 15.73
C ILE A 218 5.76 -28.51 14.67
N VAL A 219 6.84 -29.25 14.46
CA VAL A 219 6.86 -30.39 13.54
C VAL A 219 6.89 -31.66 14.38
N SER A 220 5.88 -32.51 14.20
CA SER A 220 5.69 -33.71 15.02
C SER A 220 4.98 -34.80 14.21
N SER A 221 5.18 -36.06 14.56
CA SER A 221 4.40 -37.18 14.01
C SER A 221 3.06 -37.40 14.73
N GLN A 222 2.82 -36.68 15.84
CA GLN A 222 1.56 -36.76 16.58
C GLN A 222 0.42 -36.09 15.82
N THR A 223 -0.76 -36.70 15.78
CA THR A 223 -1.93 -36.13 15.09
C THR A 223 -2.40 -34.82 15.72
N GLN A 224 -2.25 -34.67 17.04
CA GLN A 224 -2.60 -33.48 17.83
C GLN A 224 -1.58 -33.30 18.96
N LEU A 225 -1.43 -32.07 19.45
CA LEU A 225 -0.53 -31.65 20.53
C LEU A 225 -1.31 -31.21 21.77
#